data_AF-A0A956K5L6-F1
#
_entry.id   AF-A0A956K5L6-F1
#
_cell.length_a   1.000
_cell.length_b   1.000
_cell.length_c   1.000
_cell.angle_alpha   90.00
_cell.angle_beta   90.00
_cell.angle_gamma   90.00
#
_symmetry.space_group_name_H-M   'P 1'
#
loop_
_entity.id
_entity.type
_entity.pdbx_description
1 polymer ?
#
loop_
_entity_poly.entity_id
_entity_poly.type
_entity_poly.pdbx_seq_one_letter_code
_entity_poly.pdbx_strand_id
1 'polypeptide(L)'
;MASSKGAVVGALIGNSVLTAIKFAAFFFSGSGAMFSEAVHSAADAANQALLFVGIRSSERPADNLFHYGYGTDRYLFSLLSAVGIFVFGCGVTVYHGIHGAMHPSVVEPGIMSYVVLALSFCIDGFVMLSALRAIWAKKGS
;
A
#
# COMPACT_ATOMS: atom_id res chain seq x y z
N MET A 1 9.40 -14.12 -17.98
CA MET A 1 9.06 -14.24 -16.54
C MET A 1 9.86 -13.31 -15.62
N ALA A 2 10.97 -12.69 -16.05
CA ALA A 2 11.75 -11.68 -15.30
C ALA A 2 11.05 -10.30 -15.08
N SER A 3 9.73 -10.21 -15.24
CA SER A 3 8.98 -8.94 -15.22
C SER A 3 8.31 -8.63 -13.87
N SER A 4 7.95 -9.64 -13.08
CA SER A 4 7.15 -9.44 -11.84
C SER A 4 7.98 -8.92 -10.66
N LYS A 5 9.25 -9.34 -10.48
CA LYS A 5 10.09 -8.87 -9.37
C LYS A 5 10.42 -7.39 -9.47
N GLY A 6 10.88 -6.95 -10.64
CA GLY A 6 11.26 -5.55 -10.86
C GLY A 6 10.09 -4.58 -10.67
N ALA A 7 8.90 -4.98 -11.10
CA ALA A 7 7.68 -4.19 -10.88
C ALA A 7 7.32 -4.10 -9.39
N VAL A 8 7.38 -5.21 -8.63
CA VAL A 8 7.08 -5.20 -7.19
C VAL A 8 8.13 -4.46 -6.38
N VAL A 9 9.42 -4.58 -6.71
CA VAL A 9 10.48 -3.80 -6.05
C VAL A 9 10.33 -2.31 -6.36
N GLY A 10 10.05 -1.94 -7.61
CA GLY A 10 9.80 -0.55 -7.99
C GLY A 10 8.59 0.04 -7.26
N ALA A 11 7.49 -0.72 -7.18
CA ALA A 11 6.32 -0.34 -6.43
C ALA A 11 6.63 -0.17 -4.94
N LEU A 12 7.32 -1.14 -4.33
CA LEU A 12 7.72 -1.11 -2.92
C LEU A 12 8.54 0.13 -2.59
N ILE A 13 9.54 0.46 -3.42
CA ILE A 13 10.37 1.66 -3.23
C ILE A 13 9.50 2.92 -3.38
N GLY A 14 8.69 2.99 -4.44
CA GLY A 14 7.81 4.14 -4.69
C GLY A 14 6.85 4.41 -3.53
N ASN A 15 6.14 3.38 -3.06
CA ASN A 15 5.19 3.51 -1.96
C ASN A 15 5.88 3.76 -0.62
N SER A 16 7.09 3.22 -0.40
CA SER A 16 7.85 3.51 0.84
C SER A 16 8.29 4.97 0.89
N VAL A 17 8.78 5.52 -0.23
CA VAL A 17 9.15 6.94 -0.34
C VAL A 17 7.92 7.83 -0.14
N LEU A 18 6.81 7.50 -0.80
CA LEU A 18 5.56 8.23 -0.67
C LEU A 18 5.02 8.19 0.77
N THR A 19 5.08 7.03 1.42
CA THR A 19 4.71 6.87 2.83
C THR A 19 5.54 7.78 3.73
N ALA A 20 6.86 7.84 3.53
CA ALA A 20 7.74 8.72 4.29
C ALA A 20 7.38 10.20 4.10
N ILE A 21 7.05 10.61 2.86
CA ILE A 21 6.59 11.97 2.57
C ILE A 21 5.27 12.28 3.30
N LYS A 22 4.28 11.38 3.25
CA LYS A 22 2.99 11.58 3.93
C LYS A 22 3.14 11.62 5.45
N PHE A 23 4.02 10.79 6.04
CA PHE A 23 4.35 10.88 7.47
C PHE A 23 5.03 12.20 7.84
N ALA A 24 5.98 12.67 7.04
CA ALA A 24 6.59 13.98 7.25
C ALA A 24 5.55 15.10 7.17
N ALA A 25 4.66 15.07 6.16
CA ALA A 25 3.56 16.02 6.02
C ALA A 25 2.60 15.99 7.22
N PHE A 26 2.31 14.80 7.77
CA PHE A 26 1.55 14.67 9.00
C PHE A 26 2.25 15.36 10.18
N PHE A 27 3.55 15.11 10.40
CA PHE A 27 4.29 15.74 11.51
C PHE A 27 4.29 17.27 11.41
N PHE A 28 4.39 17.83 10.21
CA PHE A 28 4.33 19.28 10.02
C PHE A 28 2.90 19.85 10.11
N SER A 29 1.89 19.09 9.67
CA SER A 29 0.49 19.55 9.63
C SER A 29 -0.26 19.34 10.95
N GLY A 30 0.13 18.35 11.76
CA GLY A 30 -0.57 17.95 12.99
C GLY A 30 -2.02 17.48 12.79
N SER A 31 -2.45 17.23 11.55
CA SER A 31 -3.85 16.93 11.22
C SER A 31 -4.14 15.43 11.31
N GLY A 32 -5.23 15.07 12.00
CA GLY A 32 -5.72 13.68 12.06
C GLY A 32 -6.12 13.10 10.69
N ALA A 33 -6.56 13.95 9.75
CA ALA A 33 -6.83 13.51 8.38
C ALA A 33 -5.53 13.10 7.66
N MET A 34 -4.44 13.83 7.89
CA MET A 34 -3.13 13.47 7.33
C MET A 34 -2.51 12.24 7.99
N PHE A 35 -2.78 12.03 9.27
CA PHE A 35 -2.42 10.78 9.92
C PHE A 35 -3.11 9.58 9.25
N SER A 36 -4.42 9.69 8.98
CA SER A 36 -5.18 8.63 8.30
C SER A 36 -4.61 8.30 6.91
N GLU A 37 -4.26 9.33 6.14
CA GLU A 37 -3.61 9.17 4.82
C GLU A 37 -2.22 8.53 4.91
N ALA A 38 -1.40 8.95 5.89
CA ALA A 38 -0.07 8.38 6.11
C ALA A 38 -0.14 6.91 6.53
N VAL A 39 -1.09 6.55 7.40
CA VAL A 39 -1.36 5.16 7.81
C VAL A 39 -1.85 4.33 6.62
N HIS A 40 -2.69 4.88 5.75
CA HIS A 40 -3.14 4.20 4.55
C HIS A 40 -1.97 3.86 3.62
N SER A 41 -1.10 4.83 3.28
CA SER A 41 0.08 4.55 2.46
C SER A 41 1.05 3.57 3.13
N ALA A 42 1.18 3.58 4.46
CA ALA A 42 1.98 2.59 5.17
C ALA A 42 1.40 1.17 5.05
N ALA A 43 0.07 1.02 5.09
CA ALA A 43 -0.58 -0.27 4.86
C ALA A 43 -0.30 -0.78 3.43
N ASP A 44 -0.30 0.09 2.44
CA ASP A 44 0.05 -0.26 1.05
C ASP A 44 1.52 -0.68 0.90
N ALA A 45 2.45 0.03 1.55
CA ALA A 45 3.86 -0.34 1.55
C ALA A 45 4.09 -1.70 2.23
N ALA A 46 3.40 -1.97 3.35
CA ALA A 46 3.43 -3.26 4.03
C ALA A 46 2.89 -4.38 3.12
N ASN A 47 1.82 -4.10 2.38
CA ASN A 47 1.25 -5.05 1.44
C ASN A 47 2.24 -5.41 0.30
N GLN A 48 2.93 -4.43 -0.25
CA GLN A 48 3.95 -4.67 -1.27
C GLN A 48 5.17 -5.42 -0.72
N ALA A 49 5.52 -5.19 0.55
CA ALA A 49 6.58 -5.95 1.22
C ALA A 49 6.19 -7.43 1.35
N LEU A 50 4.95 -7.72 1.73
CA LEU A 50 4.39 -9.08 1.76
C LEU A 50 4.48 -9.78 0.40
N LEU A 51 4.07 -9.09 -0.68
CA LEU A 51 4.17 -9.62 -2.03
C LEU A 51 5.62 -9.85 -2.45
N PHE A 52 6.53 -8.95 -2.10
CA PHE A 52 7.96 -9.11 -2.38
C PHE A 52 8.54 -10.35 -1.68
N VAL A 53 8.19 -10.56 -0.41
CA VAL A 53 8.59 -11.78 0.34
C VAL A 53 8.05 -13.02 -0.36
N GLY A 54 6.79 -13.00 -0.80
CA GLY A 54 6.19 -14.11 -1.55
C GLY A 54 6.91 -14.45 -2.84
N ILE A 55 7.28 -13.43 -3.63
CA ILE A 55 8.03 -13.65 -4.86
C ILE A 55 9.44 -14.16 -4.55
N ARG A 56 10.11 -13.60 -3.54
CA ARG A 56 11.45 -14.05 -3.12
C ARG A 56 11.44 -15.49 -2.61
N SER A 57 10.42 -15.88 -1.86
CA SER A 57 10.26 -17.25 -1.38
C SER A 57 9.97 -18.20 -2.55
N SER A 58 9.13 -17.78 -3.51
CA SER A 58 8.76 -18.61 -4.66
C SER A 58 9.89 -18.95 -5.64
N GLU A 59 10.96 -18.16 -5.63
CA GLU A 59 12.15 -18.40 -6.46
C GLU A 59 13.19 -19.30 -5.77
N ARG A 60 12.92 -19.79 -4.55
CA ARG A 60 13.82 -20.73 -3.88
C ARG A 60 13.86 -22.06 -4.63
N PRO A 61 15.07 -22.64 -4.84
CA PRO A 61 15.21 -23.95 -5.47
C PRO A 61 14.60 -25.05 -4.59
N ALA A 62 14.28 -26.19 -5.21
CA ALA A 62 13.78 -27.37 -4.50
C ALA A 62 14.80 -27.88 -3.47
N ASP A 63 14.29 -28.33 -2.32
CA ASP A 63 15.07 -28.94 -1.25
C ASP A 63 14.50 -30.32 -0.90
N ASN A 64 15.14 -31.01 0.05
CA ASN A 64 14.73 -32.35 0.49
C ASN A 64 13.37 -32.38 1.20
N LEU A 65 12.82 -31.21 1.59
CA LEU A 65 11.49 -31.08 2.19
C LEU A 65 10.42 -30.79 1.13
N PHE A 66 10.77 -30.06 0.07
CA PHE A 66 9.91 -29.69 -1.04
C PHE A 66 10.55 -30.04 -2.39
N HIS A 67 10.36 -31.29 -2.81
CA HIS A 67 10.88 -31.82 -4.08
C HIS A 67 10.35 -31.10 -5.34
N TYR A 68 9.19 -30.44 -5.25
CA TYR A 68 8.60 -29.67 -6.35
C TYR A 68 9.02 -28.18 -6.34
N GLY A 69 9.81 -27.74 -5.35
CA GLY A 69 10.20 -26.34 -5.18
C GLY A 69 9.13 -25.46 -4.52
N TYR A 70 9.43 -24.17 -4.38
CA TYR A 70 8.63 -23.22 -3.60
C TYR A 70 7.70 -22.33 -4.44
N GLY A 71 7.48 -22.65 -5.72
CA GLY A 71 6.71 -21.80 -6.65
C GLY A 71 5.31 -21.41 -6.15
N THR A 72 4.68 -22.28 -5.35
CA THR A 72 3.35 -22.06 -4.75
C THR A 72 3.34 -20.93 -3.72
N ASP A 73 4.48 -20.61 -3.09
CA ASP A 73 4.59 -19.55 -2.07
C ASP A 73 4.05 -18.22 -2.59
N ARG A 74 4.25 -17.92 -3.88
CA ARG A 74 3.72 -16.68 -4.47
C ARG A 74 2.20 -16.55 -4.29
N TYR A 75 1.46 -17.65 -4.43
CA TYR A 75 0.01 -17.66 -4.26
C TYR A 75 -0.37 -17.58 -2.78
N LEU A 76 0.37 -18.23 -1.89
CA LEU A 76 0.15 -18.15 -0.45
C LEU A 76 0.32 -16.73 0.07
N PHE A 77 1.40 -16.05 -0.31
CA PHE A 77 1.65 -14.68 0.10
C PHE A 77 0.68 -13.69 -0.57
N SER A 78 0.25 -13.95 -1.81
CA SER A 78 -0.81 -13.16 -2.45
C SER A 78 -2.16 -13.31 -1.74
N LEU A 79 -2.49 -14.53 -1.28
CA LEU A 79 -3.69 -14.79 -0.49
C LEU A 79 -3.61 -14.09 0.87
N LEU A 80 -2.46 -14.21 1.55
CA LEU A 80 -2.23 -13.57 2.85
C LEU A 80 -2.34 -12.04 2.75
N SER A 81 -1.81 -11.47 1.68
CA SER A 81 -1.97 -10.05 1.32
C SER A 81 -3.44 -9.66 1.16
N ALA A 82 -4.20 -10.39 0.34
CA ALA A 82 -5.62 -10.11 0.09
C ALA A 82 -6.48 -10.24 1.37
N VAL A 83 -6.29 -11.33 2.12
CA VAL A 83 -6.98 -11.55 3.40
C VAL A 83 -6.56 -10.51 4.43
N GLY A 84 -5.27 -10.15 4.49
CA GLY A 84 -4.76 -9.11 5.37
C GLY A 84 -5.46 -7.77 5.13
N ILE A 85 -5.40 -7.24 3.90
CA ILE A 85 -6.08 -5.99 3.55
C ILE A 85 -7.57 -6.06 3.86
N PHE A 86 -8.21 -7.18 3.52
CA PHE A 86 -9.63 -7.36 3.79
C PHE A 86 -9.96 -7.32 5.28
N VAL A 87 -9.27 -8.11 6.11
CA VAL A 87 -9.54 -8.20 7.55
C VAL A 87 -9.19 -6.90 8.26
N PHE A 88 -8.04 -6.30 7.98
CA PHE A 88 -7.64 -5.03 8.60
C PHE A 88 -8.53 -3.88 8.11
N GLY A 89 -8.79 -3.80 6.81
CA GLY A 89 -9.64 -2.76 6.24
C GLY A 89 -11.07 -2.84 6.75
N CYS A 90 -11.67 -4.04 6.73
CA CYS A 90 -13.03 -4.27 7.22
C CYS A 90 -13.11 -4.06 8.74
N GLY A 91 -12.16 -4.59 9.51
CA GLY A 91 -12.11 -4.42 10.96
C GLY A 91 -12.02 -2.96 11.40
N VAL A 92 -11.11 -2.19 10.80
CA VAL A 92 -10.95 -0.75 11.10
C VAL A 92 -12.20 0.04 10.69
N THR A 93 -12.79 -0.27 9.54
CA THR A 93 -13.99 0.40 9.04
C THR A 93 -15.20 0.12 9.91
N VAL A 94 -15.43 -1.15 10.28
CA VAL A 94 -16.53 -1.56 11.16
C VAL A 94 -16.34 -0.94 12.55
N TYR A 95 -15.12 -0.95 13.09
CA TYR A 95 -14.82 -0.31 14.37
C TYR A 95 -15.13 1.19 14.34
N HIS A 96 -14.61 1.94 13.36
CA HIS A 96 -14.90 3.37 13.23
C HIS A 96 -16.37 3.65 12.94
N GLY A 97 -17.04 2.80 12.16
CA GLY A 97 -18.46 2.93 11.86
C GLY A 97 -19.33 2.77 13.11
N ILE A 98 -19.09 1.72 13.90
CA ILE A 98 -19.81 1.49 15.17
C ILE A 98 -19.47 2.59 16.19
N HIS A 99 -18.18 2.93 16.33
CA HIS A 99 -17.75 3.97 17.26
C HIS A 99 -18.33 5.35 16.91
N GLY A 100 -18.32 5.73 15.63
CA GLY A 100 -18.90 6.98 15.15
C GLY A 100 -20.43 7.03 15.25
N ALA A 101 -21.11 5.88 15.12
CA ALA A 101 -22.55 5.78 15.35
C ALA A 101 -22.91 5.95 16.85
N MET A 102 -22.07 5.44 17.77
CA MET A 102 -22.30 5.58 19.21
C MET A 102 -21.85 6.95 19.76
N HIS A 103 -20.84 7.57 19.15
CA HIS A 103 -20.34 8.89 19.53
C HIS A 103 -20.36 9.82 18.32
N PRO A 104 -21.53 10.40 17.98
CA PRO A 104 -21.63 11.37 16.91
C PRO A 104 -20.91 12.67 17.29
N SER A 105 -19.61 12.72 17.01
CA SER A 105 -18.84 13.96 17.01
C SER A 105 -18.99 14.63 15.66
N VAL A 106 -19.35 15.92 15.64
CA VAL A 106 -19.33 16.73 14.42
C VAL A 106 -17.87 16.86 14.00
N VAL A 107 -17.46 16.06 13.02
CA VAL A 107 -16.18 16.26 12.35
C VAL A 107 -16.38 17.48 11.47
N GLU A 108 -16.02 18.67 11.96
CA GLU A 108 -15.90 19.84 11.11
C GLU A 108 -14.51 19.80 10.46
N PRO A 109 -14.40 19.36 9.19
CA PRO A 109 -13.12 19.42 8.50
C PRO A 109 -12.74 20.89 8.32
N GLY A 110 -11.74 21.34 9.08
CA GLY A 110 -11.13 22.65 8.87
C GLY A 110 -10.54 22.77 7.46
N ILE A 111 -10.35 24.00 6.97
CA ILE A 111 -9.76 24.32 5.65
C ILE A 111 -8.46 23.55 5.39
N MET A 112 -7.67 23.27 6.43
CA MET A 112 -6.44 22.50 6.35
C MET A 112 -6.67 21.10 5.78
N SER A 113 -7.74 20.40 6.18
CA SER A 113 -8.06 19.06 5.68
C SER A 113 -8.30 19.05 4.17
N TYR A 114 -8.96 20.09 3.63
CA TYR A 114 -9.19 20.24 2.20
C TYR A 114 -7.91 20.53 1.42
N VAL A 115 -7.06 21.42 1.95
CA VAL A 115 -5.77 21.75 1.32
C VAL A 115 -4.91 20.50 1.21
N VAL A 116 -4.84 19.69 2.27
CA VAL A 116 -3.99 18.50 2.20
C VAL A 116 -4.63 17.36 1.40
N LEU A 117 -5.96 17.23 1.36
CA LEU A 117 -6.64 16.34 0.41
C LEU A 117 -6.30 16.70 -1.05
N ALA A 118 -6.34 17.98 -1.40
CA ALA A 118 -5.97 18.45 -2.72
C ALA A 118 -4.48 18.19 -3.03
N LEU A 119 -3.59 18.38 -2.06
CA LEU A 119 -2.17 18.10 -2.20
C LEU A 119 -1.90 16.59 -2.40
N SER A 120 -2.52 15.73 -1.57
CA SER A 120 -2.45 14.28 -1.71
C SER A 120 -2.94 13.82 -3.08
N PHE A 121 -4.08 14.33 -3.54
CA PHE A 121 -4.61 14.01 -4.87
C PHE A 121 -3.63 14.38 -5.99
N CYS A 122 -2.99 15.54 -5.92
CA CYS A 122 -1.97 15.96 -6.89
C CYS A 122 -0.72 15.06 -6.86
N ILE A 123 -0.24 14.70 -5.67
CA ILE A 123 0.96 13.86 -5.50
C ILE A 123 0.67 12.42 -5.95
N ASP A 124 -0.42 11.81 -5.46
CA ASP A 124 -0.81 10.45 -5.84
C ASP A 124 -1.12 10.36 -7.34
N GLY A 125 -1.78 11.39 -7.89
CA GLY A 125 -2.00 11.51 -9.34
C GLY A 125 -0.69 11.57 -10.13
N PHE A 126 0.29 12.34 -9.68
CA PHE A 126 1.61 12.42 -10.32
C PHE A 126 2.38 11.09 -10.25
N VAL A 127 2.36 10.42 -9.10
CA VAL A 127 2.98 9.09 -8.90
C VAL A 127 2.31 8.05 -9.79
N MET A 128 0.97 8.05 -9.87
CA MET A 128 0.22 7.15 -10.75
C MET A 128 0.54 7.40 -12.23
N LEU A 129 0.60 8.66 -12.66
CA LEU A 129 0.94 9.02 -14.04
C LEU A 129 2.37 8.61 -14.41
N SER A 130 3.33 8.80 -13.50
CA SER A 130 4.71 8.36 -13.72
C SER A 130 4.83 6.83 -13.78
N ALA A 131 4.11 6.10 -12.93
CA ALA A 131 4.03 4.63 -12.99
C ALA A 131 3.37 4.13 -14.29
N LEU A 132 2.26 4.75 -14.72
CA LEU A 132 1.58 4.42 -15.98
C LEU A 132 2.48 4.65 -17.19
N ARG A 133 3.19 5.79 -17.23
CA ARG A 133 4.18 6.08 -18.28
C ARG A 133 5.29 5.03 -18.31
N ALA A 134 5.79 4.59 -17.16
CA ALA A 134 6.80 3.54 -17.08
C ALA A 134 6.30 2.18 -17.62
N ILE A 135 5.02 1.84 -17.37
CA ILE A 135 4.40 0.62 -17.89
C ILE A 135 4.21 0.71 -19.42
N TRP A 136 3.72 1.84 -19.92
CA TRP A 136 3.50 2.05 -21.37
C TRP A 136 4.81 2.06 -22.15
N ALA A 137 5.88 2.63 -21.59
CA ALA A 137 7.22 2.57 -22.18
C ALA A 137 7.73 1.13 -22.35
N LYS A 138 7.36 0.21 -21.45
CA LYS A 138 7.69 -1.23 -21.56
C LYS A 138 6.78 -2.02 -22.51
N LYS A 139 5.60 -1.50 -22.87
CA LYS A 139 4.65 -2.17 -23.78
C LYS A 139 4.97 -1.91 -25.27
N GLY A 140 5.90 -1.00 -25.56
CA GLY A 140 6.36 -0.63 -26.92
C GLY A 140 7.70 -1.24 -27.35
N SER A 141 8.27 -2.18 -26.58
CA SER A 141 9.45 -3.01 -26.91
C SER A 141 9.08 -4.47 -26.86
#